data_AF-A0A8T3TVB7-F1
#
_entry.id   AF-A0A8T3TVB7-F1
#
_cell.length_a   1.000
_cell.length_b   1.000
_cell.length_c   1.000
_cell.angle_alpha   90.00
_cell.angle_beta   90.00
_cell.angle_gamma   90.00
#
_symmetry.space_group_name_H-M   'P 1'
#
loop_
_entity.id
_entity.type
_entity.pdbx_description
1 polymer ?
#
loop_
_entity_poly.entity_id
_entity_poly.type
_entity_poly.pdbx_seq_one_letter_code
_entity_poly.pdbx_strand_id
1 'polypeptide(L)'
;MRALFSGRRRSIFVPGRELGAYRNDLFERTQRIDARLSEVADDVEALRRRALDPDETVERLTIHEESLDSEAEGLRGMMAPEELHGLHMEYEANLERALRGLVTVERGCAITRLPHRPPDDEEPFIYYKRGHGNVTHARLRMAEIVEVMLRWEPGKPAEASVTARLHRDEA
;
A
#
# COMPACT_ATOMS: atom_id res chain seq x y z
N MET A 1 23.58 23.43 50.12
CA MET A 1 23.74 22.31 49.16
C MET A 1 22.46 22.24 48.33
N ARG A 2 22.35 22.96 47.20
CA ARG A 2 22.57 22.52 45.80
C ARG A 2 21.88 21.17 45.41
N ALA A 3 20.69 21.36 44.82
CA ALA A 3 19.88 20.61 43.85
C ALA A 3 20.26 19.19 43.40
N LEU A 4 19.24 18.32 43.23
CA LEU A 4 19.14 17.30 42.16
C LEU A 4 17.68 16.78 42.01
N PHE A 5 16.70 17.68 41.87
CA PHE A 5 15.47 17.32 41.14
C PHE A 5 15.80 17.45 39.67
N SER A 6 16.28 16.36 39.07
CA SER A 6 16.40 16.25 37.61
C SER A 6 14.99 16.24 37.04
N GLY A 7 14.48 17.44 36.77
CA GLY A 7 13.33 17.64 35.93
C GLY A 7 13.56 16.84 34.65
N ARG A 8 12.77 15.78 34.49
CA ARG A 8 12.57 15.12 33.22
C ARG A 8 12.05 16.21 32.30
N ARG A 9 12.97 16.85 31.56
CA ARG A 9 12.63 17.71 30.43
C ARG A 9 11.78 16.82 29.53
N ARG A 10 10.45 16.95 29.65
CA ARG A 10 9.56 16.61 28.55
C ARG A 10 10.14 17.41 27.40
N SER A 11 10.75 16.68 26.47
CA SER A 11 11.14 17.22 25.19
C SER A 11 9.97 18.09 24.75
N ILE A 12 10.25 19.37 24.50
CA ILE A 12 9.34 20.20 23.70
C ILE A 12 9.52 19.64 22.29
N PHE A 13 8.95 18.46 22.08
CA PHE A 13 8.72 17.84 20.79
C PHE A 13 7.93 18.90 20.03
N VAL A 14 8.42 19.34 18.87
CA VAL A 14 7.70 20.33 18.04
C VAL A 14 6.81 19.49 17.12
N PRO A 15 5.61 19.07 17.57
CA PRO A 15 4.91 17.92 16.99
C PRO A 15 4.41 18.25 15.58
N GLY A 16 4.21 19.54 15.28
CA GLY A 16 3.74 20.01 13.98
C GLY A 16 4.77 19.92 12.86
N ARG A 17 6.08 20.08 13.13
CA ARG A 17 7.09 20.07 12.05
C ARG A 17 7.37 18.64 11.57
N GLU A 18 7.50 17.72 12.51
CA GLU A 18 7.74 16.29 12.22
C GLU A 18 6.50 15.66 11.59
N LEU A 19 5.30 15.97 12.09
CA LEU A 19 4.04 15.54 11.47
C LEU A 19 3.89 16.11 10.05
N GLY A 20 4.28 17.38 9.84
CA GLY A 20 4.27 18.00 8.52
C GLY A 20 5.21 17.31 7.54
N ALA A 21 6.44 17.00 7.96
CA ALA A 21 7.41 16.27 7.12
C ALA A 21 6.91 14.86 6.79
N TYR A 22 6.45 14.10 7.79
CA TYR A 22 5.87 12.77 7.60
C TYR A 22 4.73 12.79 6.57
N ARG A 23 3.83 13.78 6.66
CA ARG A 23 2.69 13.91 5.74
C ARG A 23 3.07 14.21 4.32
N ASN A 24 4.03 15.11 4.12
CA ASN A 24 4.50 15.46 2.79
C ASN A 24 5.12 14.23 2.11
N ASP A 25 6.02 13.54 2.82
CA ASP A 25 6.66 12.33 2.31
C ASP A 25 5.63 11.23 2.04
N LEU A 26 4.70 11.01 2.98
CA LEU A 26 3.62 10.02 2.81
C LEU A 26 2.76 10.35 1.59
N PHE A 27 2.34 11.60 1.44
CA PHE A 27 1.49 12.04 0.34
C PHE A 27 2.16 11.82 -1.02
N GLU A 28 3.40 12.26 -1.17
CA GLU A 28 4.15 12.11 -2.42
C GLU A 28 4.35 10.64 -2.79
N ARG A 29 4.70 9.79 -1.82
CA ARG A 29 4.84 8.35 -2.03
C ARG A 29 3.51 7.71 -2.40
N THR A 30 2.44 8.03 -1.67
CA THR A 30 1.11 7.49 -1.96
C THR A 30 0.64 7.87 -3.36
N GLN A 31 0.92 9.07 -3.86
CA GLN A 31 0.60 9.42 -5.24
C GLN A 31 1.32 8.54 -6.27
N ARG A 32 2.62 8.29 -6.07
CA ARG A 32 3.40 7.43 -6.97
C ARG A 32 2.94 5.98 -6.90
N ILE A 33 2.68 5.48 -5.69
CA ILE A 33 2.17 4.13 -5.47
C ILE A 33 0.78 3.96 -6.09
N ASP A 34 -0.15 4.91 -5.89
CA ASP A 34 -1.50 4.82 -6.43
C ASP A 34 -1.51 4.82 -7.96
N ALA A 35 -0.72 5.72 -8.58
CA ALA A 35 -0.56 5.77 -10.03
C ALA A 35 -0.04 4.42 -10.56
N ARG A 36 1.01 3.89 -9.95
CA ARG A 36 1.62 2.61 -10.33
C ARG A 36 0.66 1.43 -10.16
N LEU A 37 -0.05 1.36 -9.05
CA LEU A 37 -1.04 0.31 -8.81
C LEU A 37 -2.25 0.42 -9.75
N SER A 38 -2.60 1.62 -10.21
CA SER A 38 -3.62 1.81 -11.25
C SER A 38 -3.16 1.23 -12.58
N GLU A 39 -1.92 1.52 -13.01
CA GLU A 39 -1.33 0.95 -14.23
C GLU A 39 -1.28 -0.58 -14.17
N VAL A 40 -0.86 -1.15 -13.03
CA VAL A 40 -0.87 -2.61 -12.82
C VAL A 40 -2.28 -3.18 -12.97
N ALA A 41 -3.30 -2.54 -12.36
CA ALA A 41 -4.67 -3.04 -12.47
C ALA A 41 -5.15 -3.06 -13.93
N ASP A 42 -4.83 -2.01 -14.70
CA ASP A 42 -5.17 -1.91 -16.12
C ASP A 42 -4.45 -2.96 -16.97
N ASP A 43 -3.15 -3.18 -16.76
CA ASP A 43 -2.37 -4.21 -17.45
C ASP A 43 -2.93 -5.62 -17.15
N VAL A 44 -3.25 -5.93 -15.89
CA VAL A 44 -3.81 -7.24 -15.51
C VAL A 44 -5.21 -7.43 -16.09
N GLU A 45 -6.04 -6.38 -16.13
CA GLU A 45 -7.36 -6.46 -16.75
C GLU A 45 -7.26 -6.63 -18.29
N ALA A 46 -6.30 -5.97 -18.94
CA ALA A 46 -6.03 -6.17 -20.36
C ALA A 46 -5.54 -7.60 -20.65
N LEU A 47 -4.65 -8.16 -19.82
CA LEU A 47 -4.26 -9.57 -19.88
C LEU A 47 -5.47 -10.51 -19.72
N ARG A 48 -6.36 -10.25 -18.76
CA ARG A 48 -7.60 -11.03 -18.58
C ARG A 48 -8.51 -11.00 -19.80
N ARG A 49 -8.57 -9.87 -20.49
CA ARG A 49 -9.33 -9.69 -21.75
C ARG A 49 -8.59 -10.21 -22.98
N ARG A 50 -7.40 -10.80 -22.81
CA ARG A 50 -6.52 -11.27 -23.90
C ARG A 50 -6.11 -10.14 -24.85
N ALA A 51 -6.06 -8.91 -24.33
CA ALA A 51 -5.61 -7.72 -25.05
C ALA A 51 -4.11 -7.44 -24.87
N LEU A 52 -3.47 -8.12 -23.90
CA LEU A 52 -2.02 -8.15 -23.73
C LEU A 52 -1.51 -9.59 -23.78
N ASP A 53 -0.31 -9.76 -24.32
CA ASP A 53 0.40 -11.03 -24.33
C ASP A 53 0.97 -11.35 -22.92
N PRO A 54 0.96 -12.64 -22.49
CA PRO A 54 1.50 -13.02 -21.18
C PRO A 54 2.99 -12.72 -20.99
N ASP A 55 3.84 -12.85 -22.02
CA ASP A 55 5.28 -12.56 -21.91
C ASP A 55 5.51 -11.05 -21.78
N GLU A 56 4.86 -10.25 -22.62
CA GLU A 56 4.88 -8.79 -22.49
C GLU A 56 4.36 -8.33 -21.12
N THR A 57 3.31 -8.99 -20.61
CA THR A 57 2.76 -8.64 -19.29
C THR A 57 3.76 -8.95 -18.17
N VAL A 58 4.50 -10.06 -18.24
CA VAL A 58 5.52 -10.37 -17.23
C VAL A 58 6.59 -9.29 -17.20
N GLU A 59 7.10 -8.87 -18.37
CA GLU A 59 8.12 -7.80 -18.43
C GLU A 59 7.62 -6.50 -17.80
N ARG A 60 6.37 -6.10 -18.10
CA ARG A 60 5.75 -4.91 -17.48
C ARG A 60 5.57 -5.07 -15.97
N LEU A 61 5.09 -6.23 -15.52
CA LEU A 61 4.86 -6.50 -14.09
C LEU A 61 6.16 -6.47 -13.28
N THR A 62 7.27 -6.97 -13.82
CA THR A 62 8.58 -6.88 -13.16
C THR A 62 9.02 -5.43 -12.98
N ILE A 63 8.84 -4.57 -13.98
CA ILE A 63 9.14 -3.12 -13.86
C ILE A 63 8.26 -2.47 -12.78
N HIS A 64 6.97 -2.82 -12.75
CA HIS A 64 6.05 -2.31 -11.74
C HIS A 64 6.42 -2.79 -10.32
N GLU A 65 6.80 -4.06 -10.17
CA GLU A 65 7.24 -4.65 -8.91
C GLU A 65 8.48 -3.93 -8.37
N GLU A 66 9.53 -3.78 -9.18
CA GLU A 66 10.76 -3.07 -8.80
C GLU A 66 10.48 -1.63 -8.33
N SER A 67 9.60 -0.92 -9.05
CA SER A 67 9.19 0.43 -8.68
C SER A 67 8.42 0.46 -7.34
N LEU A 68 7.54 -0.50 -7.10
CA LEU A 68 6.73 -0.58 -5.88
C LEU A 68 7.57 -1.04 -4.67
N ASP A 69 8.53 -1.93 -4.88
CA ASP A 69 9.48 -2.37 -3.85
C ASP A 69 10.34 -1.20 -3.36
N SER A 70 10.82 -0.35 -4.28
CA SER A 70 11.55 0.87 -3.91
C SER A 70 10.70 1.82 -3.06
N GLU A 71 9.42 1.95 -3.38
CA GLU A 71 8.49 2.74 -2.55
C GLU A 71 8.20 2.08 -1.20
N ALA A 72 8.10 0.75 -1.15
CA ALA A 72 7.91 -0.01 0.09
C ALA A 72 9.13 0.09 1.03
N GLU A 73 10.35 0.04 0.49
CA GLU A 73 11.57 0.36 1.23
C GLU A 73 11.56 1.80 1.76
N GLY A 74 11.14 2.73 0.90
CA GLY A 74 11.00 4.13 1.28
C GLY A 74 10.03 4.36 2.44
N LEU A 75 8.88 3.67 2.44
CA LEU A 75 7.90 3.71 3.53
C LEU A 75 8.47 3.13 4.83
N ARG A 76 9.11 1.96 4.77
CA ARG A 76 9.76 1.33 5.93
C ARG A 76 10.80 2.23 6.60
N GLY A 77 11.44 3.10 5.82
CA GLY A 77 12.42 4.07 6.31
C GLY A 77 11.80 5.31 6.98
N MET A 78 10.48 5.51 6.90
CA MET A 78 9.81 6.68 7.47
C MET A 78 9.61 6.53 8.98
N MET A 79 9.82 7.62 9.72
CA MET A 79 9.45 7.69 11.13
C MET A 79 8.00 8.18 11.26
N ALA A 80 7.07 7.24 11.34
CA ALA A 80 5.68 7.55 11.66
C ALA A 80 5.56 8.05 13.12
N PRO A 81 4.73 9.07 13.41
CA PRO A 81 4.33 9.40 14.77
C PRO A 81 3.76 8.17 15.50
N GLU A 82 4.00 8.05 16.81
CA GLU A 82 3.61 6.88 17.61
C GLU A 82 2.11 6.55 17.46
N GLU A 83 1.26 7.58 17.46
CA GLU A 83 -0.18 7.43 17.31
C GLU A 83 -0.59 6.95 15.91
N LEU A 84 0.22 7.23 14.88
CA LEU A 84 -0.04 6.81 13.50
C LEU A 84 0.67 5.51 13.11
N HIS A 85 1.56 4.98 13.96
CA HIS A 85 2.40 3.82 13.63
C HIS A 85 1.57 2.60 13.22
N GLY A 86 0.46 2.32 13.92
CA GLY A 86 -0.43 1.21 13.57
C GLY A 86 -1.04 1.36 12.16
N LEU A 87 -1.48 2.57 11.80
CA LEU A 87 -2.01 2.86 10.47
C LEU A 87 -0.93 2.81 9.39
N HIS A 88 0.28 3.27 9.72
CA HIS A 88 1.43 3.20 8.82
C HIS A 88 1.78 1.75 8.46
N MET A 89 1.91 0.88 9.47
CA MET A 89 2.14 -0.55 9.25
C MET A 89 0.99 -1.21 8.48
N GLU A 90 -0.26 -0.81 8.74
CA GLU A 90 -1.40 -1.34 7.98
C GLU A 90 -1.33 -0.93 6.50
N TYR A 91 -0.91 0.30 6.21
CA TYR A 91 -0.68 0.77 4.85
C TYR A 91 0.41 -0.05 4.16
N GLU A 92 1.57 -0.24 4.82
CA GLU A 92 2.67 -1.08 4.32
C GLU A 92 2.21 -2.51 4.03
N ALA A 93 1.47 -3.13 4.95
CA ALA A 93 0.95 -4.48 4.78
C ALA A 93 -0.01 -4.62 3.58
N ASN A 94 -0.75 -3.56 3.24
CA ASN A 94 -1.58 -3.53 2.05
C ASN A 94 -0.75 -3.33 0.77
N LEU A 95 0.33 -2.53 0.79
CA LEU A 95 1.26 -2.46 -0.33
C LEU A 95 1.92 -3.83 -0.60
N GLU A 96 2.36 -4.52 0.44
CA GLU A 96 2.86 -5.91 0.31
C GLU A 96 1.79 -6.87 -0.23
N ARG A 97 0.52 -6.68 0.14
CA ARG A 97 -0.59 -7.46 -0.41
C ARG A 97 -0.74 -7.21 -1.91
N ALA A 98 -0.58 -5.96 -2.36
CA ALA A 98 -0.61 -5.62 -3.77
C ALA A 98 0.57 -6.28 -4.52
N LEU A 99 1.80 -6.19 -3.99
CA LEU A 99 3.00 -6.85 -4.53
C LEU A 99 2.81 -8.38 -4.67
N ARG A 100 2.29 -9.05 -3.63
CA ARG A 100 1.90 -10.47 -3.73
C ARG A 100 0.84 -10.73 -4.81
N GLY A 101 0.00 -9.74 -5.09
CA GLY A 101 -0.94 -9.74 -6.21
C GLY A 101 -0.23 -9.82 -7.57
N LEU A 102 0.82 -9.03 -7.80
CA LEU A 102 1.63 -9.06 -9.04
C LEU A 102 2.24 -10.46 -9.24
N VAL A 103 2.94 -10.98 -8.22
CA VAL A 103 3.52 -12.34 -8.25
C VAL A 103 2.46 -13.41 -8.52
N THR A 104 1.22 -13.21 -8.05
CA THR A 104 0.12 -14.14 -8.35
C THR A 104 -0.24 -14.11 -9.84
N VAL A 105 -0.24 -12.94 -10.48
CA VAL A 105 -0.49 -12.81 -11.93
C VAL A 105 0.63 -13.46 -12.73
N GLU A 106 1.89 -13.20 -12.37
CA GLU A 106 3.06 -13.78 -13.05
C GLU A 106 3.03 -15.31 -13.06
N ARG A 107 2.57 -15.93 -11.96
CA ARG A 107 2.33 -17.38 -11.90
C ARG A 107 1.30 -17.83 -12.94
N GLY A 108 0.21 -17.08 -13.13
CA GLY A 108 -0.74 -17.34 -14.20
C GLY A 108 -0.11 -17.25 -15.60
N CYS A 109 0.79 -16.29 -15.81
CA CYS A 109 1.52 -16.15 -17.07
C CYS A 109 2.46 -17.35 -17.29
N ALA A 110 3.13 -17.83 -16.24
CA ALA A 110 3.95 -19.04 -16.30
C ALA A 110 3.12 -20.29 -16.67
N ILE A 111 1.93 -20.47 -16.08
CA ILE A 111 1.04 -21.59 -16.39
C ILE A 111 0.58 -21.52 -17.85
N THR A 112 0.32 -20.32 -18.36
CA THR A 112 -0.06 -20.12 -19.77
C THR A 112 0.98 -20.63 -20.77
N ARG A 113 2.25 -20.70 -20.36
CA ARG A 113 3.39 -21.12 -21.19
C ARG A 113 3.70 -22.61 -21.12
N LEU A 114 2.93 -23.39 -20.37
CA LEU A 114 3.20 -24.82 -20.22
C LEU A 114 3.01 -25.57 -21.57
N PRO A 115 4.01 -26.33 -22.06
CA PRO A 115 3.98 -26.97 -23.39
C PRO A 115 2.82 -27.92 -23.67
N HIS A 116 2.21 -28.47 -22.61
CA HIS A 116 1.13 -29.46 -22.70
C HIS A 116 -0.16 -28.96 -22.02
N ARG A 117 -0.33 -27.64 -21.90
CA ARG A 117 -1.53 -27.06 -21.32
C ARG A 117 -2.76 -27.42 -22.17
N PRO A 118 -3.85 -27.93 -21.57
CA PRO A 118 -5.11 -28.09 -22.29
C PRO A 118 -5.59 -26.73 -22.86
N PRO A 119 -6.20 -26.70 -24.05
CA PRO A 119 -6.75 -25.47 -24.63
C PRO A 119 -7.80 -24.80 -23.74
N ASP A 120 -8.63 -25.60 -23.07
CA ASP A 120 -9.74 -25.17 -22.20
C ASP A 120 -9.33 -25.01 -20.73
N ASP A 121 -8.02 -25.02 -20.44
CA ASP A 121 -7.54 -24.81 -19.09
C ASP A 121 -7.77 -23.36 -18.63
N GLU A 122 -8.68 -23.21 -17.67
CA GLU A 122 -9.03 -21.92 -17.07
C GLU A 122 -8.10 -21.52 -15.91
N GLU A 123 -7.18 -22.40 -15.48
CA GLU A 123 -6.32 -22.17 -14.32
C GLU A 123 -5.61 -20.80 -14.36
N PRO A 124 -4.95 -20.37 -15.46
CA PRO A 124 -4.32 -19.06 -15.54
C PRO A 124 -5.27 -17.89 -15.24
N PHE A 125 -6.52 -17.97 -15.67
CA PHE A 125 -7.51 -16.91 -15.47
C PHE A 125 -7.90 -16.75 -14.00
N ILE A 126 -7.87 -17.83 -13.22
CA ILE A 126 -8.08 -17.79 -11.77
C ILE A 126 -6.96 -16.97 -11.10
N TYR A 127 -5.71 -17.19 -11.50
CA TYR A 127 -4.55 -16.43 -11.01
C TYR A 127 -4.66 -14.96 -11.38
N TYR A 128 -4.99 -14.64 -12.64
CA TYR A 128 -5.16 -13.24 -13.07
C TYR A 128 -6.27 -12.53 -12.30
N LYS A 129 -7.43 -13.18 -12.13
CA LYS A 129 -8.55 -12.65 -11.36
C LYS A 129 -8.17 -12.41 -9.90
N ARG A 130 -7.47 -13.36 -9.27
CA ARG A 130 -7.04 -13.25 -7.87
C ARG A 130 -6.00 -12.15 -7.68
N GLY A 131 -5.01 -12.06 -8.57
CA GLY A 131 -3.99 -11.02 -8.56
C GLY A 131 -4.60 -9.62 -8.72
N HIS A 132 -5.47 -9.44 -9.72
CA HIS A 132 -6.22 -8.19 -9.93
C HIS A 132 -7.03 -7.79 -8.69
N GLY A 133 -7.75 -8.75 -8.08
CA GLY A 133 -8.52 -8.49 -6.86
C GLY A 133 -7.65 -8.08 -5.68
N ASN A 134 -6.48 -8.69 -5.52
CA ASN A 134 -5.53 -8.32 -4.47
C ASN A 134 -5.03 -6.88 -4.64
N VAL A 135 -4.61 -6.51 -5.85
CA VAL A 135 -4.15 -5.15 -6.18
C VAL A 135 -5.26 -4.13 -5.95
N THR A 136 -6.44 -4.39 -6.49
CA THR A 136 -7.59 -3.47 -6.38
C THR A 136 -8.01 -3.25 -4.93
N HIS A 137 -8.16 -4.33 -4.15
CA HIS A 137 -8.59 -4.21 -2.76
C HIS A 137 -7.52 -3.56 -1.88
N ALA A 138 -6.24 -3.88 -2.09
CA ALA A 138 -5.14 -3.23 -1.39
C ALA A 138 -5.13 -1.72 -1.66
N ARG A 139 -5.26 -1.32 -2.93
CA ARG A 139 -5.30 0.08 -3.36
C ARG A 139 -6.45 0.85 -2.68
N LEU A 140 -7.66 0.29 -2.69
CA LEU A 140 -8.81 0.90 -2.01
C LEU A 140 -8.55 1.05 -0.50
N ARG A 141 -8.03 0.01 0.14
CA ARG A 141 -7.74 0.06 1.58
C ARG A 141 -6.66 1.07 1.93
N MET A 142 -5.61 1.16 1.12
CA MET A 142 -4.56 2.16 1.27
C MET A 142 -5.09 3.59 1.12
N ALA A 143 -6.00 3.83 0.19
CA ALA A 143 -6.66 5.13 0.02
C ALA A 143 -7.47 5.53 1.26
N GLU A 144 -8.16 4.59 1.91
CA GLU A 144 -8.86 4.85 3.18
C GLU A 144 -7.89 5.17 4.32
N ILE A 145 -6.80 4.40 4.45
CA ILE A 145 -5.83 4.55 5.53
C ILE A 145 -5.08 5.89 5.39
N VAL A 146 -4.62 6.23 4.18
CA VAL A 146 -3.87 7.47 3.93
C VAL A 146 -4.72 8.70 4.19
N GLU A 147 -6.02 8.67 3.85
CA GLU A 147 -6.94 9.76 4.16
C GLU A 147 -6.96 10.07 5.65
N VAL A 148 -6.99 9.03 6.49
CA VAL A 148 -6.96 9.19 7.96
C VAL A 148 -5.59 9.72 8.42
N MET A 149 -4.48 9.16 7.95
CA MET A 149 -3.14 9.60 8.36
C MET A 149 -2.87 11.08 7.99
N LEU A 150 -3.32 11.52 6.82
CA LEU A 150 -3.14 12.90 6.36
C LEU A 150 -4.04 13.90 7.09
N ARG A 151 -5.22 13.48 7.59
CA ARG A 151 -6.17 14.36 8.29
C ARG A 151 -6.14 14.28 9.81
N TRP A 152 -5.44 13.30 10.39
CA TRP A 152 -5.39 13.10 11.84
C TRP A 152 -4.95 14.36 12.62
N GLU A 153 -5.47 14.59 13.82
CA GLU A 153 -5.06 15.73 14.64
C GLU A 153 -4.43 15.23 15.95
N PRO A 154 -3.33 15.84 16.42
CA PRO A 154 -2.72 15.48 17.70
C PRO A 154 -3.74 15.45 18.85
N GLY A 155 -3.74 14.36 19.61
CA GLY A 155 -4.68 14.16 20.72
C GLY A 155 -6.01 13.52 20.34
N LYS A 156 -6.25 13.20 19.05
CA LYS A 156 -7.38 12.36 18.61
C LYS A 156 -6.95 10.90 18.46
N PRO A 157 -7.85 9.91 18.62
CA PRO A 157 -7.52 8.52 18.29
C PRO A 157 -7.24 8.37 16.78
N ALA A 158 -6.27 7.55 16.41
CA ALA A 158 -5.98 7.20 15.02
C ALA A 158 -6.70 5.90 14.64
N GLU A 159 -7.86 6.01 14.01
CA GLU A 159 -8.71 4.85 13.70
C GLU A 159 -9.14 4.88 12.22
N ALA A 160 -8.85 3.80 11.48
CA ALA A 160 -9.25 3.68 10.08
C ALA A 160 -10.67 3.13 9.87
N SER A 161 -11.28 2.54 10.91
CA SER A 161 -12.62 1.98 10.80
C SER A 161 -13.67 3.07 10.55
N VAL A 162 -14.51 2.88 9.52
CA VAL A 162 -15.66 3.75 9.23
C VAL A 162 -16.60 3.84 10.44
N THR A 163 -16.84 2.73 11.12
CA THR A 163 -17.69 2.67 12.32
C THR A 163 -17.14 3.52 13.46
N ALA A 164 -15.81 3.50 13.65
CA ALA A 164 -15.16 4.33 14.67
C ALA A 164 -15.20 5.83 14.32
N ARG A 165 -15.15 6.17 13.03
CA ARG A 165 -15.30 7.55 12.54
C ARG A 165 -16.71 8.10 12.73
N LEU A 166 -17.74 7.31 12.40
CA LEU A 166 -19.14 7.73 12.55
C LEU A 166 -19.51 8.05 14.01
N HIS A 167 -19.04 7.25 14.97
CA HIS A 167 -19.28 7.52 16.39
C HIS A 167 -18.50 8.74 16.93
N ARG A 168 -17.52 9.26 16.18
CA ARG A 168 -16.75 10.46 16.56
C ARG A 168 -17.46 11.75 16.14
N ASP A 169 -18.14 11.76 15.00
CA ASP A 169 -18.84 12.95 14.49
C ASP A 169 -20.18 13.20 15.20
N GLU A 170 -20.66 12.22 15.97
CA GLU A 170 -21.87 12.30 16.80
C GLU A 170 -21.62 12.80 18.24
N ALA A 171 -20.36 12.96 18.65
CA ALA A 171 -19.95 13.30 20.03
C ALA A 171 -19.31 14.68 20.16
#